data_AF-G3X3T7-F1
#
_entry.id   AF-G3X3T7-F1
#
_cell.length_a   1.000
_cell.length_b   1.000
_cell.length_c   1.000
_cell.angle_alpha   90.00
_cell.angle_beta   90.00
_cell.angle_gamma   90.00
#
_symmetry.space_group_name_H-M   'P 1'
#
loop_
_entity.id
_entity.type
_entity.pdbx_description
1 polymer ?
#
loop_
_entity_poly.entity_id
_entity_poly.type
_entity_poly.pdbx_seq_one_letter_code
_entity_poly.pdbx_strand_id
1 'polypeptide(L)'
;MEAVRAEQPESMPQDLSEALKEATKEVHSQAENVEFMKNFQKGQVSKEGFKMVMSSLYHVYLALEEEMERHKAHPAVTPIYFPEELNRTPALEQDMEFWYGPQWRKEIPYTAATRKYVSRLRELGRAQPELLVAHAYTRYLGDLSGGQILKKIAQKSLGLPSTGEGVAFFSFPAIPNATKFKQLYRSRMNAIEMSPATKEKVVEEAQTSFLLNIEMFEKLQELLSKNQENKNLPGKQELRKRAGGKVQGPTSTETAPQRSLLSHSPLLRWILTLSIMATVAVGFYAM
;
A
#
# COMPACT_ATOMS: atom_id res chain seq x y z
N MET A 1 7.39 -33.49 41.82
CA MET A 1 7.40 -33.71 40.36
C MET A 1 6.23 -32.92 39.80
N GLU A 2 6.47 -31.68 39.40
CA GLU A 2 5.49 -30.88 38.65
C GLU A 2 5.37 -31.47 37.24
N ALA A 3 4.16 -31.87 36.88
CA ALA A 3 3.84 -32.23 35.52
C ALA A 3 3.83 -30.96 34.67
N VAL A 4 4.86 -30.80 33.84
CA VAL A 4 4.89 -29.80 32.78
C VAL A 4 3.73 -30.12 31.84
N ARG A 5 2.68 -29.29 31.91
CA ARG A 5 1.53 -29.34 31.00
C ARG A 5 2.05 -28.91 29.63
N ALA A 6 2.17 -29.86 28.71
CA ALA A 6 2.46 -29.55 27.31
C ALA A 6 1.40 -28.57 26.79
N GLU A 7 1.84 -27.41 26.31
CA GLU A 7 1.00 -26.45 25.60
C GLU A 7 0.42 -27.16 24.37
N GLN A 8 -0.91 -27.26 24.34
CA GLN A 8 -1.63 -27.67 23.14
C GLN A 8 -1.43 -26.57 22.08
N PRO A 9 -1.16 -26.88 20.81
CA PRO A 9 -1.15 -25.86 19.77
C PRO A 9 -2.51 -25.16 19.77
N GLU A 10 -2.52 -23.83 19.82
CA GLU A 10 -3.75 -23.04 19.77
C GLU A 10 -4.58 -23.48 18.56
N SER A 11 -5.78 -24.03 18.81
CA SER A 11 -6.67 -24.44 17.73
C SER A 11 -7.06 -23.21 16.92
N MET A 12 -6.89 -23.24 15.59
CA MET A 12 -7.27 -22.12 14.72
C MET A 12 -8.72 -21.68 14.98
N PRO A 13 -9.00 -20.36 14.97
CA PRO A 13 -10.35 -19.84 15.12
C PRO A 13 -11.33 -20.48 14.14
N GLN A 14 -12.57 -20.66 14.58
CA GLN A 14 -13.62 -21.23 13.74
C GLN A 14 -13.92 -20.32 12.55
N ASP A 15 -13.91 -19.00 12.76
CA ASP A 15 -14.14 -18.00 11.71
C ASP A 15 -12.87 -17.69 10.92
N LEU A 16 -12.99 -17.74 9.58
CA LEU A 16 -11.86 -17.44 8.70
C LEU A 16 -11.31 -16.02 8.90
N SER A 17 -12.20 -15.04 9.10
CA SER A 17 -11.76 -13.65 9.30
C SER A 17 -10.96 -13.42 10.57
N GLU A 18 -11.24 -14.18 11.63
CA GLU A 18 -10.48 -14.14 12.88
C GLU A 18 -9.14 -14.85 12.71
N ALA A 19 -9.13 -16.04 12.08
CA ALA A 19 -7.91 -16.77 11.78
C ALA A 19 -6.94 -15.94 10.93
N LEU A 20 -7.44 -15.28 9.88
CA LEU A 20 -6.65 -14.37 9.05
C LEU A 20 -6.12 -13.18 9.83
N LYS A 21 -6.95 -12.55 10.69
CA LYS A 21 -6.53 -11.39 11.49
C LYS A 21 -5.40 -11.76 12.45
N GLU A 22 -5.50 -12.89 13.14
CA GLU A 22 -4.47 -13.30 14.10
C GLU A 22 -3.18 -13.69 13.38
N ALA A 23 -3.28 -14.56 12.39
CA ALA A 23 -2.11 -15.08 11.68
C ALA A 23 -1.35 -14.00 10.87
N THR A 24 -2.01 -12.93 10.45
CA THR A 24 -1.36 -11.84 9.70
C THR A 24 -0.90 -10.67 10.56
N LYS A 25 -1.15 -10.70 11.88
CA LYS A 25 -0.85 -9.60 12.79
C LYS A 25 0.63 -9.19 12.78
N GLU A 26 1.54 -10.17 12.83
CA GLU A 26 2.98 -9.91 12.83
C GLU A 26 3.46 -9.34 11.49
N VAL A 27 3.09 -9.98 10.39
CA VAL A 27 3.48 -9.53 9.04
C VAL A 27 2.83 -8.20 8.65
N HIS A 28 1.64 -7.90 9.18
CA HIS A 28 1.02 -6.58 9.07
C HIS A 28 1.89 -5.52 9.76
N SER A 29 2.31 -5.77 11.01
CA SER A 29 3.21 -4.87 11.73
C SER A 29 4.53 -4.67 10.96
N GLN A 30 5.10 -5.74 10.40
CA GLN A 30 6.31 -5.65 9.57
C GLN A 30 6.08 -4.77 8.34
N ALA A 31 4.96 -4.95 7.63
CA ALA A 31 4.61 -4.17 6.44
C ALA A 31 4.49 -2.66 6.72
N GLU A 32 3.87 -2.27 7.84
CA GLU A 32 3.80 -0.87 8.26
C GLU A 32 5.18 -0.30 8.63
N ASN A 33 6.10 -1.17 9.03
CA ASN A 33 7.45 -0.81 9.47
C ASN A 33 8.50 -0.81 8.36
N VAL A 34 8.15 -1.20 7.11
CA VAL A 34 9.02 -1.05 5.95
C VAL A 34 9.36 0.43 5.75
N GLU A 35 10.62 0.71 5.43
CA GLU A 35 11.14 2.09 5.34
C GLU A 35 10.31 2.97 4.40
N PHE A 36 9.91 2.45 3.23
CA PHE A 36 9.03 3.14 2.31
C PHE A 36 7.74 3.60 2.98
N MET A 37 7.08 2.71 3.73
CA MET A 37 5.81 2.99 4.42
C MET A 37 6.00 3.94 5.59
N LYS A 38 7.08 3.80 6.38
CA LYS A 38 7.44 4.76 7.43
C LYS A 38 7.65 6.16 6.87
N ASN A 39 8.38 6.27 5.76
CA ASN A 39 8.63 7.55 5.09
C ASN A 39 7.31 8.14 4.56
N PHE A 40 6.47 7.31 3.94
CA PHE A 40 5.13 7.72 3.52
C PHE A 40 4.33 8.27 4.71
N GLN A 41 4.18 7.51 5.80
CA GLN A 41 3.41 7.92 6.98
C GLN A 41 3.91 9.23 7.62
N LYS A 42 5.21 9.51 7.52
CA LYS A 42 5.83 10.78 7.95
C LYS A 42 5.63 11.94 6.97
N GLY A 43 4.95 11.70 5.85
CA GLY A 43 4.77 12.67 4.77
C GLY A 43 6.02 12.88 3.92
N GLN A 44 7.02 12.01 4.02
CA GLN A 44 8.28 12.06 3.28
C GLN A 44 8.19 11.25 1.97
N VAL A 45 7.07 11.41 1.25
CA VAL A 45 6.85 10.76 -0.03
C VAL A 45 7.15 11.74 -1.17
N SER A 46 8.02 11.34 -2.09
CA SER A 46 8.31 12.12 -3.30
C SER A 46 7.29 11.79 -4.39
N LYS A 47 7.10 12.71 -5.35
CA LYS A 47 6.27 12.44 -6.54
C LYS A 47 6.73 11.20 -7.30
N GLU A 48 8.04 11.00 -7.43
CA GLU A 48 8.62 9.82 -8.09
C GLU A 48 8.26 8.53 -7.34
N GLY A 49 8.43 8.51 -6.01
CA GLY A 49 8.08 7.34 -5.19
C GLY A 49 6.59 7.04 -5.19
N PHE A 50 5.76 8.08 -5.15
CA PHE A 50 4.31 7.91 -5.24
C PHE A 50 3.88 7.31 -6.59
N LYS A 51 4.42 7.83 -7.69
CA LYS A 51 4.17 7.27 -9.03
C LYS A 51 4.54 5.78 -9.12
N MET A 52 5.67 5.39 -8.55
CA MET A 52 6.12 4.00 -8.57
C MET A 52 5.24 3.05 -7.75
N VAL A 53 4.77 3.48 -6.56
CA VAL A 53 3.85 2.63 -5.79
C VAL A 53 2.49 2.55 -6.47
N MET A 54 1.96 3.65 -7.00
CA MET A 54 0.66 3.66 -7.67
C MET A 54 0.66 2.78 -8.94
N SER A 55 1.72 2.83 -9.75
CA SER A 55 1.87 1.94 -10.91
C SER A 55 2.06 0.48 -10.53
N SER A 56 2.76 0.20 -9.44
CA SER A 56 2.88 -1.16 -8.91
C SER A 56 1.51 -1.70 -8.46
N LEU A 57 0.72 -0.88 -7.77
CA LEU A 57 -0.64 -1.22 -7.39
C LEU A 57 -1.53 -1.44 -8.61
N TYR A 58 -1.46 -0.59 -9.65
CA TYR A 58 -2.19 -0.80 -10.90
C TYR A 58 -2.00 -2.24 -11.44
N HIS A 59 -0.76 -2.69 -11.58
CA HIS A 59 -0.49 -4.04 -12.08
C HIS A 59 -1.02 -5.15 -11.15
N VAL A 60 -0.90 -4.99 -9.83
CA VAL A 60 -1.38 -5.96 -8.84
C VAL A 60 -2.90 -6.05 -8.86
N TYR A 61 -3.62 -4.92 -8.82
CA TYR A 61 -5.09 -4.92 -8.84
C TYR A 61 -5.63 -5.39 -10.18
N LEU A 62 -5.02 -5.02 -11.30
CA LEU A 62 -5.41 -5.54 -12.61
C LEU A 62 -5.36 -7.08 -12.62
N ALA A 63 -4.27 -7.66 -12.11
CA ALA A 63 -4.15 -9.11 -12.02
C ALA A 63 -5.14 -9.76 -11.05
N LEU A 64 -5.29 -9.18 -9.85
CA LEU A 64 -6.23 -9.68 -8.85
C LEU A 64 -7.66 -9.65 -9.40
N GLU A 65 -8.08 -8.53 -9.97
CA GLU A 65 -9.46 -8.31 -10.42
C GLU A 65 -9.80 -9.13 -11.66
N GLU A 66 -8.86 -9.34 -12.58
CA GLU A 66 -9.06 -10.27 -13.69
C GLU A 66 -9.21 -11.73 -13.21
N GLU A 67 -8.46 -12.17 -12.20
CA GLU A 67 -8.62 -13.52 -11.67
C GLU A 67 -9.89 -13.66 -10.80
N MET A 68 -10.27 -12.61 -10.06
CA MET A 68 -11.56 -12.57 -9.36
C MET A 68 -12.73 -12.62 -10.35
N GLU A 69 -12.64 -11.90 -11.47
CA GLU A 69 -13.64 -11.95 -12.55
C GLU A 69 -13.76 -13.34 -13.17
N ARG A 70 -12.61 -13.95 -13.51
CA ARG A 70 -12.54 -15.31 -14.07
C ARG A 70 -13.22 -16.32 -13.15
N HIS A 71 -13.11 -16.14 -11.84
CA HIS A 71 -13.61 -17.05 -10.81
C HIS A 71 -14.84 -16.53 -10.06
N LYS A 72 -15.57 -15.56 -10.58
CA LYS A 72 -16.72 -14.95 -9.88
C LYS A 72 -17.83 -15.94 -9.49
N ALA A 73 -17.92 -17.08 -10.19
CA ALA A 73 -18.85 -18.17 -9.90
C ALA A 73 -18.26 -19.30 -9.03
N HIS A 74 -16.98 -19.22 -8.65
CA HIS A 74 -16.34 -20.19 -7.79
C HIS A 74 -16.85 -20.05 -6.34
N PRO A 75 -17.22 -21.14 -5.63
CA PRO A 75 -17.85 -21.06 -4.30
C PRO A 75 -17.05 -20.27 -3.25
N ALA A 76 -15.72 -20.27 -3.34
CA ALA A 76 -14.86 -19.49 -2.44
C ALA A 76 -14.74 -18.00 -2.80
N VAL A 77 -15.05 -17.61 -4.04
CA VAL A 77 -14.91 -16.23 -4.54
C VAL A 77 -16.26 -15.52 -4.58
N THR A 78 -17.32 -16.21 -5.00
CA THR A 78 -18.67 -15.65 -5.11
C THR A 78 -19.13 -14.87 -3.87
N PRO A 79 -18.93 -15.37 -2.62
CA PRO A 79 -19.41 -14.65 -1.43
C PRO A 79 -18.76 -13.28 -1.22
N ILE A 80 -17.53 -13.10 -1.72
CA ILE A 80 -16.73 -11.88 -1.52
C ILE A 80 -16.55 -11.05 -2.80
N TYR A 81 -17.27 -11.39 -3.88
CA TYR A 81 -17.16 -10.72 -5.16
C TYR A 81 -18.04 -9.45 -5.19
N PHE A 82 -17.43 -8.30 -4.89
CA PHE A 82 -18.06 -6.97 -4.81
C PHE A 82 -17.40 -5.98 -5.79
N PRO A 83 -17.56 -6.17 -7.12
CA PRO A 83 -16.80 -5.40 -8.11
C PRO A 83 -17.14 -3.91 -8.11
N GLU A 84 -18.41 -3.53 -7.92
CA GLU A 84 -18.83 -2.13 -7.92
C GLU A 84 -18.26 -1.37 -6.71
N GLU A 85 -18.20 -2.04 -5.56
CA GLU A 85 -17.73 -1.45 -4.31
C GLU A 85 -16.20 -1.45 -4.21
N LEU A 86 -15.54 -2.53 -4.65
CA LEU A 86 -14.13 -2.79 -4.35
C LEU A 86 -13.17 -2.64 -5.51
N ASN A 87 -13.58 -2.81 -6.77
CA ASN A 87 -12.60 -2.79 -7.86
C ASN A 87 -11.86 -1.45 -7.91
N ARG A 88 -10.53 -1.52 -8.00
CA ARG A 88 -9.60 -0.40 -7.97
C ARG A 88 -9.03 -0.11 -9.35
N THR A 89 -9.05 -1.06 -10.29
CA THR A 89 -8.46 -0.86 -11.62
C THR A 89 -8.96 0.41 -12.30
N PRO A 90 -10.28 0.70 -12.39
CA PRO A 90 -10.74 1.94 -13.05
C PRO A 90 -10.23 3.22 -12.39
N ALA A 91 -10.12 3.22 -11.05
CA ALA A 91 -9.58 4.36 -10.31
C ALA A 91 -8.05 4.50 -10.50
N LEU A 92 -7.34 3.37 -10.55
CA LEU A 92 -5.91 3.34 -10.80
C LEU A 92 -5.59 3.77 -12.24
N GLU A 93 -6.42 3.45 -13.24
CA GLU A 93 -6.25 3.95 -14.60
C GLU A 93 -6.35 5.48 -14.68
N GLN A 94 -7.31 6.08 -13.96
CA GLN A 94 -7.42 7.54 -13.85
C GLN A 94 -6.17 8.14 -13.18
N ASP A 95 -5.69 7.52 -12.09
CA ASP A 95 -4.46 7.95 -11.43
C ASP A 95 -3.25 7.81 -12.36
N MET A 96 -3.15 6.73 -13.16
CA MET A 96 -2.05 6.54 -14.10
C MET A 96 -2.05 7.63 -15.18
N GLU A 97 -3.21 7.97 -15.72
CA GLU A 97 -3.34 9.07 -16.69
C GLU A 97 -2.95 10.42 -16.07
N PHE A 98 -3.37 10.70 -14.83
CA PHE A 98 -2.96 11.92 -14.13
C PHE A 98 -1.44 11.99 -13.93
N TRP A 99 -0.81 10.88 -13.55
CA TRP A 99 0.60 10.87 -13.15
C TRP A 99 1.60 10.71 -14.31
N TYR A 100 1.22 9.98 -15.35
CA TYR A 100 2.06 9.61 -16.50
C TYR A 100 1.53 10.14 -17.83
N GLY A 101 0.37 10.78 -17.85
CA GLY A 101 -0.23 11.36 -19.06
C GLY A 101 -0.91 10.34 -19.96
N PRO A 102 -1.38 10.75 -21.16
CA PRO A 102 -2.24 9.92 -22.02
C PRO A 102 -1.60 8.61 -22.53
N GLN A 103 -0.26 8.53 -22.56
CA GLN A 103 0.47 7.34 -23.00
C GLN A 103 0.94 6.47 -21.83
N TRP A 104 0.36 6.65 -20.63
CA TRP A 104 0.79 6.00 -19.39
C TRP A 104 1.01 4.49 -19.52
N ARG A 105 0.19 3.77 -20.31
CA ARG A 105 0.32 2.32 -20.52
C ARG A 105 1.68 1.88 -21.05
N LYS A 106 2.40 2.76 -21.76
CA LYS A 106 3.76 2.51 -22.28
C LYS A 106 4.86 2.97 -21.33
N GLU A 107 4.53 3.80 -20.35
CA GLU A 107 5.50 4.48 -19.48
C GLU A 107 5.56 3.93 -18.07
N ILE A 108 4.47 3.31 -17.59
CA ILE A 108 4.41 2.84 -16.21
C ILE A 108 5.43 1.71 -15.98
N PRO A 109 6.21 1.77 -14.89
CA PRO A 109 7.20 0.75 -14.60
C PRO A 109 6.53 -0.53 -14.14
N TYR A 110 7.03 -1.65 -14.64
CA TYR A 110 6.70 -2.97 -14.12
C TYR A 110 7.94 -3.52 -13.42
N THR A 111 8.03 -3.40 -12.10
CA THR A 111 9.24 -3.82 -11.36
C THR A 111 9.31 -5.34 -11.23
N ALA A 112 10.49 -5.87 -10.86
CA ALA A 112 10.65 -7.30 -10.62
C ALA A 112 9.76 -7.81 -9.46
N ALA A 113 9.67 -7.06 -8.36
CA ALA A 113 8.82 -7.41 -7.22
C ALA A 113 7.32 -7.36 -7.60
N THR A 114 6.90 -6.35 -8.37
CA THR A 114 5.53 -6.27 -8.90
C THR A 114 5.21 -7.47 -9.81
N ARG A 115 6.14 -7.84 -10.71
CA ARG A 115 5.99 -9.03 -11.57
C ARG A 115 5.82 -10.31 -10.76
N LYS A 116 6.59 -10.48 -9.68
CA LYS A 116 6.51 -11.63 -8.80
C LYS A 116 5.13 -11.74 -8.15
N TYR A 117 4.62 -10.62 -7.62
CA TYR A 117 3.27 -10.58 -7.04
C TYR A 117 2.20 -10.91 -8.09
N VAL A 118 2.25 -10.27 -9.26
CA VAL A 118 1.32 -10.58 -10.35
C VAL A 118 1.41 -12.06 -10.76
N SER A 119 2.61 -12.64 -10.86
CA SER A 119 2.79 -14.07 -11.17
C SER A 119 2.06 -14.95 -10.17
N ARG A 120 2.20 -14.66 -8.86
CA ARG A 120 1.51 -15.42 -7.81
C ARG A 120 -0.01 -15.37 -7.98
N LEU A 121 -0.57 -14.18 -8.22
CA LEU A 121 -2.01 -14.04 -8.46
C LEU A 121 -2.49 -14.88 -9.65
N ARG A 122 -1.74 -14.87 -10.76
CA ARG A 122 -2.06 -15.67 -11.96
C ARG A 122 -1.86 -17.17 -11.73
N GLU A 123 -0.90 -17.58 -10.91
CA GLU A 123 -0.71 -18.98 -10.53
C GLU A 123 -1.90 -19.48 -9.71
N LEU A 124 -2.34 -18.73 -8.72
CA LEU A 124 -3.52 -19.05 -7.92
C LEU A 124 -4.78 -19.11 -8.78
N GLY A 125 -5.00 -18.11 -9.63
CA GLY A 125 -6.12 -18.12 -10.57
C GLY A 125 -6.12 -19.32 -11.51
N ARG A 126 -4.96 -19.90 -11.85
CA ARG A 126 -4.91 -21.10 -12.71
C ARG A 126 -5.12 -22.41 -11.96
N ALA A 127 -4.66 -22.50 -10.71
CA ALA A 127 -4.51 -23.78 -10.02
C ALA A 127 -5.28 -23.90 -8.70
N GLN A 128 -5.46 -22.80 -7.97
CA GLN A 128 -6.01 -22.76 -6.60
C GLN A 128 -6.82 -21.47 -6.38
N PRO A 129 -7.94 -21.27 -7.13
CA PRO A 129 -8.73 -20.05 -7.07
C PRO A 129 -9.35 -19.78 -5.68
N GLU A 130 -9.54 -20.82 -4.86
CA GLU A 130 -9.98 -20.68 -3.48
C GLU A 130 -9.03 -19.84 -2.61
N LEU A 131 -7.74 -19.75 -2.97
CA LEU A 131 -6.76 -18.95 -2.24
C LEU A 131 -6.78 -17.46 -2.62
N LEU A 132 -7.52 -17.07 -3.68
CA LEU A 132 -7.66 -15.66 -4.07
C LEU A 132 -8.32 -14.81 -2.96
N VAL A 133 -9.15 -15.44 -2.11
CA VAL A 133 -9.75 -14.81 -0.92
C VAL A 133 -8.70 -14.18 -0.01
N ALA A 134 -7.51 -14.79 0.11
CA ALA A 134 -6.42 -14.30 0.94
C ALA A 134 -5.88 -12.96 0.43
N HIS A 135 -5.67 -12.84 -0.88
CA HIS A 135 -5.19 -11.60 -1.49
C HIS A 135 -6.26 -10.51 -1.50
N ALA A 136 -7.50 -10.85 -1.83
CA ALA A 136 -8.63 -9.92 -1.78
C ALA A 136 -8.82 -9.36 -0.36
N TYR A 137 -8.77 -10.22 0.67
CA TYR A 137 -8.80 -9.82 2.08
C TYR A 137 -7.68 -8.83 2.42
N THR A 138 -6.42 -9.21 2.17
CA THR A 138 -5.25 -8.40 2.54
C THR A 138 -5.27 -7.03 1.84
N ARG A 139 -5.63 -6.99 0.56
CA ARG A 139 -5.65 -5.76 -0.24
C ARG A 139 -6.85 -4.87 0.11
N TYR A 140 -8.07 -5.34 -0.12
CA TYR A 140 -9.26 -4.50 0.00
C TYR A 140 -9.54 -4.04 1.44
N LEU A 141 -9.41 -4.91 2.44
CA LEU A 141 -9.64 -4.49 3.83
C LEU A 141 -8.52 -3.58 4.35
N GLY A 142 -7.30 -3.73 3.82
CA GLY A 142 -6.19 -2.81 4.07
C GLY A 142 -6.51 -1.40 3.56
N ASP A 143 -6.97 -1.30 2.31
CA ASP A 143 -7.33 0.00 1.70
C ASP A 143 -8.48 0.69 2.44
N LEU A 144 -9.49 -0.07 2.87
CA LEU A 144 -10.64 0.42 3.65
C LEU A 144 -10.30 0.76 5.11
N SER A 145 -9.07 0.48 5.56
CA SER A 145 -8.63 0.77 6.93
C SER A 145 -7.63 1.92 6.97
N GLY A 146 -6.55 1.86 6.18
CA GLY A 146 -5.50 2.87 6.16
C GLY A 146 -5.59 3.87 5.01
N GLY A 147 -6.37 3.56 3.96
CA GLY A 147 -6.35 4.32 2.70
C GLY A 147 -6.72 5.79 2.85
N GLN A 148 -7.67 6.13 3.72
CA GLN A 148 -8.05 7.54 3.95
C GLN A 148 -6.93 8.36 4.61
N ILE A 149 -6.14 7.74 5.48
CA ILE A 149 -4.99 8.40 6.12
C ILE A 149 -3.90 8.62 5.07
N LEU A 150 -3.57 7.57 4.29
CA LEU A 150 -2.58 7.66 3.21
C LEU A 150 -2.98 8.67 2.13
N LYS A 151 -4.27 8.74 1.77
CA LYS A 151 -4.82 9.76 0.85
C LYS A 151 -4.50 11.17 1.34
N LYS A 152 -4.84 11.48 2.59
CA LYS A 152 -4.60 12.82 3.18
C LYS A 152 -3.11 13.17 3.21
N ILE A 153 -2.27 12.19 3.54
CA ILE A 153 -0.82 12.38 3.56
C ILE A 153 -0.30 12.65 2.14
N ALA A 154 -0.70 11.84 1.14
CA ALA A 154 -0.32 12.05 -0.25
C ALA A 154 -0.76 13.42 -0.77
N GLN A 155 -2.01 13.82 -0.50
CA GLN A 155 -2.51 15.13 -0.92
C GLN A 155 -1.70 16.28 -0.33
N LYS A 156 -1.41 16.22 0.96
CA LYS A 156 -0.60 17.24 1.65
C LYS A 156 0.84 17.26 1.15
N SER A 157 1.51 16.10 1.11
CA SER A 157 2.93 16.00 0.76
C SER A 157 3.22 16.31 -0.70
N LEU A 158 2.27 16.05 -1.60
CA LEU A 158 2.45 16.23 -3.05
C LEU A 158 1.73 17.46 -3.61
N GLY A 159 1.02 18.22 -2.76
CA GLY A 159 0.26 19.41 -3.18
C GLY A 159 -0.88 19.08 -4.15
N LEU A 160 -1.57 17.96 -3.94
CA LEU A 160 -2.67 17.53 -4.81
C LEU A 160 -3.97 18.26 -4.46
N PRO A 161 -4.86 18.46 -5.45
CA PRO A 161 -6.11 19.14 -5.21
C PRO A 161 -7.06 18.30 -4.34
N SER A 162 -8.00 18.98 -3.68
CA SER A 162 -9.03 18.35 -2.84
C SER A 162 -10.11 17.61 -3.64
N THR A 163 -10.22 17.90 -4.94
CA THR A 163 -11.14 17.29 -5.92
C THR A 163 -10.87 15.80 -6.14
N GLY A 164 -9.66 15.32 -5.83
CA GLY A 164 -9.35 13.89 -5.75
C GLY A 164 -8.55 13.33 -6.93
N GLU A 165 -8.17 14.14 -7.92
CA GLU A 165 -7.30 13.71 -9.00
C GLU A 165 -5.92 13.25 -8.49
N GLY A 166 -5.41 12.17 -9.06
CA GLY A 166 -4.13 11.56 -8.70
C GLY A 166 -4.16 10.71 -7.42
N VAL A 167 -5.31 10.63 -6.73
CA VAL A 167 -5.55 9.79 -5.55
C VAL A 167 -6.93 9.10 -5.60
N ALA A 168 -7.44 8.84 -6.80
CA ALA A 168 -8.73 8.20 -7.01
C ALA A 168 -8.78 6.80 -6.39
N PHE A 169 -7.67 6.04 -6.43
CA PHE A 169 -7.51 4.72 -5.79
C PHE A 169 -8.05 4.65 -4.36
N PHE A 170 -7.78 5.69 -3.56
CA PHE A 170 -8.15 5.74 -2.15
C PHE A 170 -9.63 6.09 -1.91
N SER A 171 -10.43 6.27 -2.96
CA SER A 171 -11.83 6.68 -2.86
C SER A 171 -12.74 5.51 -3.23
N PHE A 172 -13.71 5.22 -2.38
CA PHE A 172 -14.68 4.13 -2.55
C PHE A 172 -16.10 4.71 -2.63
N PRO A 173 -16.50 5.30 -3.78
CA PRO A 173 -17.76 6.04 -3.87
C PRO A 173 -19.00 5.18 -3.62
N ALA A 174 -18.95 3.89 -3.96
CA ALA A 174 -20.01 2.93 -3.69
C ALA A 174 -20.03 2.39 -2.24
N ILE A 175 -19.07 2.81 -1.38
CA ILE A 175 -19.01 2.41 0.03
C ILE A 175 -19.20 3.65 0.91
N PRO A 176 -20.44 3.99 1.30
CA PRO A 176 -20.71 5.15 2.15
C PRO A 176 -20.20 4.97 3.59
N ASN A 177 -20.05 3.72 4.06
CA ASN A 177 -19.56 3.42 5.40
C ASN A 177 -18.58 2.24 5.37
N ALA A 178 -17.28 2.56 5.40
CA ALA A 178 -16.21 1.57 5.37
C ALA A 178 -16.28 0.57 6.55
N THR A 179 -16.69 1.00 7.75
CA THR A 179 -16.78 0.10 8.91
C THR A 179 -17.86 -0.96 8.69
N LYS A 180 -19.07 -0.56 8.28
CA LYS A 180 -20.17 -1.49 7.98
C LYS A 180 -19.81 -2.43 6.83
N PHE A 181 -19.17 -1.91 5.78
CA PHE A 181 -18.75 -2.74 4.65
C PHE A 181 -17.69 -3.77 5.04
N LYS A 182 -16.70 -3.40 5.87
CA LYS A 182 -15.72 -4.36 6.39
C LYS A 182 -16.35 -5.44 7.27
N GLN A 183 -17.41 -5.13 8.01
CA GLN A 183 -18.18 -6.12 8.78
C GLN A 183 -18.93 -7.09 7.85
N LEU A 184 -19.62 -6.55 6.84
CA LEU A 184 -20.27 -7.35 5.79
C LEU A 184 -19.27 -8.28 5.11
N TYR A 185 -18.14 -7.76 4.65
CA TYR A 185 -17.13 -8.53 3.95
C TYR A 185 -16.60 -9.69 4.81
N ARG A 186 -16.31 -9.44 6.10
CA ARG A 186 -15.89 -10.51 7.04
C ARG A 186 -16.98 -11.57 7.23
N SER A 187 -18.23 -11.15 7.39
CA SER A 187 -19.36 -12.08 7.50
C SER A 187 -19.50 -12.96 6.26
N ARG A 188 -19.35 -12.38 5.05
CA ARG A 188 -19.37 -13.13 3.80
C ARG A 188 -18.21 -14.10 3.67
N MET A 189 -17.03 -13.69 4.11
CA MET A 189 -15.84 -14.53 4.10
C MET A 189 -15.97 -15.71 5.08
N ASN A 190 -16.57 -15.49 6.25
CA ASN A 190 -16.85 -16.57 7.23
C ASN A 190 -17.89 -17.59 6.71
N ALA A 191 -18.73 -17.20 5.75
CA ALA A 191 -19.72 -18.10 5.12
C ALA A 191 -19.14 -18.97 3.99
N ILE A 192 -17.84 -18.82 3.66
CA ILE A 192 -17.19 -19.69 2.67
C ILE A 192 -16.98 -21.07 3.29
N GLU A 193 -17.59 -22.09 2.69
CA GLU A 193 -17.37 -23.47 3.08
C GLU A 193 -15.98 -23.94 2.63
N MET A 194 -15.16 -24.39 3.59
CA MET A 194 -13.82 -24.88 3.31
C MET A 194 -13.41 -25.97 4.29
N SER A 195 -12.61 -26.93 3.80
CA SER A 195 -11.96 -27.91 4.66
C SER A 195 -10.96 -27.23 5.60
N PRO A 196 -10.63 -27.82 6.76
CA PRO A 196 -9.58 -27.31 7.64
C PRO A 196 -8.24 -27.10 6.92
N ALA A 197 -7.85 -28.02 6.03
CA ALA A 197 -6.62 -27.93 5.25
C ALA A 197 -6.64 -26.77 4.24
N THR A 198 -7.79 -26.49 3.63
CA THR A 198 -7.96 -25.33 2.75
C THR A 198 -7.89 -24.02 3.55
N LYS A 199 -8.49 -23.99 4.74
CA LYS A 199 -8.43 -22.81 5.63
C LYS A 199 -7.00 -22.47 6.02
N GLU A 200 -6.20 -23.48 6.35
CA GLU A 200 -4.77 -23.32 6.66
C GLU A 200 -4.01 -22.70 5.49
N LYS A 201 -4.19 -23.23 4.27
CA LYS A 201 -3.59 -22.67 3.05
C LYS A 201 -4.01 -21.23 2.78
N VAL A 202 -5.27 -20.87 3.03
CA VAL A 202 -5.75 -19.48 2.90
C VAL A 202 -5.03 -18.55 3.87
N VAL A 203 -4.81 -19.02 5.10
CA VAL A 203 -4.08 -18.27 6.13
C VAL A 203 -2.60 -18.07 5.75
N GLU A 204 -1.93 -19.14 5.31
CA GLU A 204 -0.55 -19.09 4.80
C GLU A 204 -0.44 -18.16 3.57
N GLU A 205 -1.41 -18.21 2.67
CA GLU A 205 -1.41 -17.34 1.49
C GLU A 205 -1.63 -15.88 1.86
N ALA A 206 -2.38 -15.60 2.93
CA ALA A 206 -2.56 -14.22 3.39
C ALA A 206 -1.24 -13.66 3.92
N GLN A 207 -0.45 -14.46 4.63
CA GLN A 207 0.91 -14.09 5.02
C GLN A 207 1.80 -13.86 3.80
N THR A 208 1.73 -14.76 2.80
CA THR A 208 2.43 -14.60 1.52
C THR A 208 2.06 -13.30 0.81
N SER A 209 0.78 -12.93 0.82
CA SER A 209 0.29 -11.65 0.30
C SER A 209 0.98 -10.47 1.00
N PHE A 210 1.09 -10.47 2.34
CA PHE A 210 1.82 -9.42 3.07
C PHE A 210 3.31 -9.39 2.71
N LEU A 211 3.97 -10.55 2.62
CA LEU A 211 5.39 -10.64 2.26
C LEU A 211 5.67 -10.10 0.85
N LEU A 212 4.79 -10.39 -0.12
CA LEU A 212 4.89 -9.83 -1.47
C LEU A 212 4.73 -8.31 -1.49
N ASN A 213 3.87 -7.76 -0.62
CA ASN A 213 3.74 -6.31 -0.45
C ASN A 213 4.99 -5.69 0.19
N ILE A 214 5.56 -6.34 1.22
CA ILE A 214 6.82 -5.93 1.86
C ILE A 214 7.95 -5.87 0.84
N GLU A 215 8.17 -6.96 0.10
CA GLU A 215 9.21 -7.04 -0.94
C GLU A 215 9.03 -5.97 -2.02
N MET A 216 7.78 -5.69 -2.41
CA MET A 216 7.47 -4.61 -3.32
C MET A 216 7.89 -3.26 -2.73
N PHE A 217 7.50 -2.92 -1.50
CA PHE A 217 7.85 -1.66 -0.85
C PHE A 217 9.36 -1.50 -0.64
N GLU A 218 10.05 -2.56 -0.22
CA GLU A 218 11.51 -2.59 -0.10
C GLU A 218 12.19 -2.33 -1.43
N LYS A 219 11.70 -2.97 -2.51
CA LYS A 219 12.23 -2.77 -3.85
C LYS A 219 12.04 -1.33 -4.34
N LEU A 220 10.89 -0.74 -4.05
CA LEU A 220 10.63 0.66 -4.38
C LEU A 220 11.58 1.60 -3.62
N GLN A 221 11.80 1.36 -2.33
CA GLN A 221 12.77 2.14 -1.54
C GLN A 221 14.19 2.04 -2.11
N GLU A 222 14.65 0.83 -2.43
CA GLU A 222 15.97 0.59 -3.04
C GLU A 222 16.16 1.40 -4.34
N LEU A 223 15.15 1.39 -5.21
CA LEU A 223 15.18 2.12 -6.48
C LEU A 223 15.21 3.64 -6.27
N LEU A 224 14.46 4.14 -5.30
CA LEU A 224 14.43 5.57 -4.97
C LEU A 224 15.77 6.05 -4.41
N SER A 225 16.39 5.29 -3.51
CA SER A 225 17.71 5.59 -2.95
C SER A 225 18.78 5.64 -4.05
N LYS A 226 18.80 4.65 -4.95
CA LYS A 226 19.73 4.63 -6.10
C LYS A 226 19.54 5.82 -7.03
N ASN A 227 18.29 6.22 -7.29
CA ASN A 227 18.01 7.38 -8.14
C ASN A 227 18.45 8.70 -7.48
N GLN A 228 18.40 8.81 -6.15
CA GLN A 228 18.92 9.96 -5.42
C GLN A 228 20.45 10.02 -5.43
N GLU A 229 21.13 8.90 -5.16
CA GLU A 229 22.59 8.80 -5.26
C GLU A 229 23.09 9.21 -6.65
N ASN A 230 22.48 8.68 -7.72
CA ASN A 230 22.82 9.03 -9.10
C ASN A 230 22.61 10.50 -9.44
N LYS A 231 21.67 11.19 -8.78
CA LYS A 231 21.46 12.64 -8.93
C LYS A 231 22.52 13.45 -8.17
N ASN A 232 23.09 12.89 -7.11
CA ASN A 232 24.07 13.53 -6.23
C ASN A 232 25.54 13.29 -6.63
N LEU A 233 25.83 12.44 -7.64
CA LEU A 233 27.20 12.27 -8.14
C LEU A 233 27.75 13.57 -8.78
N PRO A 234 28.94 14.04 -8.37
CA PRO A 234 29.59 15.22 -8.94
C PRO A 234 30.16 14.87 -10.33
N GLY A 235 29.34 14.97 -11.36
CA GLY A 235 29.77 14.71 -12.75
C GLY A 235 28.81 15.14 -13.85
N LYS A 236 27.51 15.29 -13.56
CA LYS A 236 26.53 15.75 -14.57
C LYS A 236 26.21 17.25 -14.53
N GLN A 237 26.57 17.96 -13.46
CA GLN A 237 26.39 19.43 -13.41
C GLN A 237 27.53 20.21 -14.10
N GLU A 238 28.75 19.65 -14.21
CA GLU A 238 29.87 20.34 -14.86
C GLU A 238 29.84 20.29 -16.40
N LEU A 239 29.30 19.23 -17.00
CA LEU A 239 29.17 19.13 -18.46
C LEU A 239 28.18 20.15 -19.05
N ARG A 240 27.21 20.61 -18.26
CA ARG A 240 26.26 21.65 -18.68
C ARG A 240 26.85 23.07 -18.58
N LYS A 241 27.85 23.29 -17.71
CA LYS A 241 28.57 24.57 -17.61
C LYS A 241 29.64 24.74 -18.69
N ARG A 242 30.16 23.64 -19.27
CA ARG A 242 31.19 23.71 -20.34
C ARG A 242 30.66 24.07 -21.73
N ALA A 243 29.34 24.04 -21.96
CA ALA A 243 28.75 24.39 -23.25
C ALA A 243 28.35 25.88 -23.39
N GLY A 244 28.64 26.73 -22.39
CA GLY A 244 28.21 28.14 -22.35
C GLY A 244 29.33 29.17 -22.17
N GLY A 245 30.58 28.86 -22.56
CA GLY A 245 31.74 29.72 -22.30
C GLY A 245 32.26 30.53 -23.49
N LYS A 246 31.74 31.74 -23.70
CA LYS A 246 32.40 32.97 -24.21
C LYS A 246 31.30 34.05 -24.26
N VAL A 247 31.38 35.17 -23.54
CA VAL A 247 32.30 36.30 -23.73
C VAL A 247 32.52 37.04 -22.39
N GLN A 248 33.76 37.47 -22.12
CA GLN A 248 34.15 38.33 -20.99
C GLN A 248 34.09 39.82 -21.37
N GLY A 249 33.71 40.65 -20.40
CA GLY A 249 33.95 42.10 -20.33
C GLY A 249 33.74 42.58 -18.87
N PRO A 250 34.46 43.62 -18.38
CA PRO A 250 35.08 43.53 -17.05
C PRO A 250 34.51 44.48 -15.96
N THR A 251 34.69 44.02 -14.72
CA THR A 251 34.94 44.73 -13.43
C THR A 251 33.88 45.67 -12.84
N SER A 252 33.47 45.43 -11.59
CA SER A 252 33.80 46.28 -10.41
C SER A 252 33.16 45.79 -9.09
N THR A 253 34.05 45.40 -8.16
CA THR A 253 34.12 45.69 -6.70
C THR A 253 32.96 45.46 -5.71
N GLU A 254 33.29 44.67 -4.66
CA GLU A 254 33.01 44.86 -3.21
C GLU A 254 31.54 44.95 -2.73
N THR A 255 31.03 44.23 -1.74
CA THR A 255 31.53 43.92 -0.39
C THR A 255 30.58 42.89 0.27
N ALA A 256 31.05 42.14 1.27
CA ALA A 256 30.24 41.45 2.27
C ALA A 256 30.96 41.61 3.63
N PRO A 257 30.40 41.24 4.81
CA PRO A 257 29.05 40.75 5.12
C PRO A 257 28.42 41.47 6.33
N GLN A 258 27.13 41.25 6.62
CA GLN A 258 26.60 41.51 7.96
C GLN A 258 25.68 40.40 8.44
N ARG A 259 26.11 39.76 9.53
CA ARG A 259 25.35 38.81 10.35
C ARG A 259 24.28 39.58 11.12
N SER A 260 23.08 39.02 11.21
CA SER A 260 22.19 39.27 12.34
C SER A 260 21.62 37.94 12.84
N LEU A 261 21.76 37.78 14.15
CA LEU A 261 21.43 36.64 14.97
C LEU A 261 19.94 36.65 15.34
N LEU A 262 19.41 35.43 15.52
CA LEU A 262 18.33 35.02 16.44
C LEU A 262 16.91 35.60 16.22
N SER A 263 15.98 34.69 15.92
CA SER A 263 14.80 34.54 16.79
C SER A 263 14.23 33.12 16.68
N HIS A 264 14.10 32.49 17.84
CA HIS A 264 13.54 31.17 18.07
C HIS A 264 12.01 31.18 17.95
N SER A 265 11.43 30.15 17.33
CA SER A 265 10.59 29.14 18.01
C SER A 265 9.84 28.25 16.99
N PRO A 266 9.74 26.94 17.25
CA PRO A 266 8.44 26.31 17.10
C PRO A 266 8.13 25.38 18.28
N LEU A 267 7.19 25.82 19.12
CA LEU A 267 6.34 24.95 19.92
C LEU A 267 5.37 24.23 18.99
N LEU A 268 5.46 22.90 18.94
CA LEU A 268 4.37 21.91 18.93
C LEU A 268 4.88 20.60 18.29
N ARG A 269 5.48 19.75 19.11
CA ARG A 269 5.55 18.31 18.85
C ARG A 269 4.28 17.69 19.43
N TRP A 270 3.34 17.29 18.59
CA TRP A 270 2.24 16.40 18.98
C TRP A 270 2.35 15.08 18.21
N ILE A 271 2.79 14.08 18.98
CA ILE A 271 2.44 12.66 19.00
C ILE A 271 1.52 12.18 17.87
N LEU A 272 2.02 11.27 17.03
CA LEU A 272 1.23 10.42 16.13
C LEU A 272 1.64 8.96 16.37
N THR A 273 1.23 8.44 17.52
CA THR A 273 1.13 7.01 17.80
C THR A 273 -0.34 6.71 18.02
N LEU A 274 -1.09 6.56 16.94
CA LEU A 274 -2.49 6.15 16.96
C LEU A 274 -2.79 5.31 15.71
N SER A 275 -2.40 4.04 15.77
CA SER A 275 -3.04 2.94 15.02
C SER A 275 -2.87 1.60 15.75
N ILE A 276 -2.77 1.64 17.09
CA ILE A 276 -3.07 0.49 17.94
C ILE A 276 -4.35 0.87 18.70
N MET A 277 -5.33 -0.03 18.72
CA MET A 277 -6.64 0.05 19.38
C MET A 277 -7.78 0.71 18.59
N ALA A 278 -8.47 -0.11 17.78
CA ALA A 278 -9.93 0.01 17.61
C ALA A 278 -10.54 -1.33 17.19
N THR A 279 -10.53 -2.33 18.08
CA THR A 279 -11.64 -3.28 18.33
C THR A 279 -11.28 -4.28 19.42
N VAL A 280 -11.37 -3.85 20.68
CA VAL A 280 -11.87 -4.65 21.81
C VAL A 280 -12.76 -3.71 22.62
N ALA A 281 -13.92 -4.22 23.04
CA ALA A 281 -14.95 -3.59 23.88
C ALA A 281 -15.97 -2.64 23.20
N VAL A 282 -17.00 -3.21 22.57
CA VAL A 282 -18.41 -2.91 22.89
C VAL A 282 -19.22 -4.20 22.74
N GLY A 283 -19.06 -5.12 23.69
CA GLY A 283 -20.02 -6.17 23.97
C GLY A 283 -20.50 -5.90 25.39
N PHE A 284 -21.58 -5.12 25.52
CA PHE A 284 -22.50 -4.96 26.66
C PHE A 284 -23.32 -3.70 26.37
N TYR A 285 -24.44 -3.87 25.66
CA TYR A 285 -25.72 -3.14 25.81
C TYR A 285 -26.58 -3.36 24.54
N ALA A 286 -27.39 -4.41 24.56
CA ALA A 286 -28.78 -4.46 24.08
C ALA A 286 -29.20 -5.94 23.99
N MET A 287 -30.40 -6.21 24.49
CA MET A 287 -31.08 -7.52 24.59
C MET A 287 -31.10 -8.33 23.30
#